data_AF-A0A3M1HJ53-F1
#
_entry.id   AF-A0A3M1HJ53-F1
#
_cell.length_a   1.000
_cell.length_b   1.000
_cell.length_c   1.000
_cell.angle_alpha   90.00
_cell.angle_beta   90.00
_cell.angle_gamma   90.00
#
_symmetry.space_group_name_H-M   'P 1'
#
loop_
_entity.id
_entity.type
_entity.pdbx_description
1 polymer ?
#
loop_
_entity_poly.entity_id
_entity_poly.type
_entity_poly.pdbx_seq_one_letter_code
_entity_poly.pdbx_strand_id
1 'polypeptide(L)' 'MSWLDAIRFDAQGLVPVIAQDVRTKEVLMLAWANAEALEA' A
#
# COMPACT_ATOMS: atom_id res chain seq x y z
N MET A 1 10.60 12.75 -8.88
CA MET A 1 9.31 12.52 -8.22
C MET A 1 9.10 11.02 -8.18
N SER A 2 8.99 10.49 -6.97
CA SER A 2 8.68 9.08 -6.75
C SER A 2 7.18 8.88 -7.02
N TRP A 3 6.77 7.66 -7.34
CA TRP A 3 5.35 7.30 -7.39
C TRP A 3 4.67 7.48 -6.02
N LEU A 4 5.45 7.46 -4.93
CA LEU A 4 4.99 7.72 -3.57
C LEU A 4 4.45 9.14 -3.38
N ASP A 5 4.95 10.12 -4.13
CA ASP A 5 4.49 11.51 -4.06
C ASP A 5 3.01 11.66 -4.47
N ALA A 6 2.46 10.69 -5.21
CA ALA A 6 1.08 10.66 -5.65
C ALA A 6 0.12 9.97 -4.65
N ILE A 7 0.65 9.35 -3.59
CA ILE A 7 -0.16 8.61 -2.61
C ILE A 7 -0.70 9.58 -1.57
N ARG A 8 -2.00 9.52 -1.32
CA ARG A 8 -2.63 10.23 -0.21
C ARG A 8 -2.67 9.34 1.03
N PHE A 9 -1.80 9.65 1.97
CA PHE A 9 -1.84 9.08 3.31
C PHE A 9 -2.94 9.73 4.17
N ASP A 10 -3.39 9.02 5.18
CA ASP A 10 -4.31 9.53 6.19
C ASP A 10 -3.60 10.43 7.22
N ALA A 11 -4.34 10.89 8.23
CA ALA A 11 -3.80 11.76 9.29
C ALA A 11 -2.74 11.07 10.18
N GLN A 12 -2.63 9.74 10.14
CA GLN A 12 -1.64 8.95 10.87
C GLN A 12 -0.44 8.58 9.98
N GLY A 13 -0.42 9.03 8.72
CA GLY A 13 0.64 8.71 7.77
C GLY A 13 0.54 7.30 7.19
N LEU A 14 -0.67 6.71 7.17
CA LEU A 14 -0.91 5.36 6.70
C LEU A 14 -1.76 5.34 5.41
N VAL A 15 -1.60 4.27 4.63
CA VAL A 15 -2.43 3.96 3.46
C VAL A 15 -2.90 2.50 3.51
N PRO A 16 -4.16 2.19 3.18
CA PRO A 16 -4.62 0.81 3.11
C PRO A 16 -4.00 0.11 1.89
N VAL A 17 -3.50 -1.11 2.09
CA VAL A 17 -2.88 -1.94 1.06
C VAL A 17 -3.56 -3.31 1.01
N ILE A 18 -3.78 -3.81 -0.20
CA ILE A 18 -4.37 -5.13 -0.45
C ILE A 18 -3.31 -6.00 -1.13
N ALA A 19 -2.96 -7.12 -0.51
CA ALA A 19 -2.16 -8.14 -1.19
C ALA A 19 -3.10 -9.10 -1.94
N GLN A 20 -2.81 -9.31 -3.21
CA GLN A 20 -3.62 -10.14 -4.10
C GLN A 20 -2.71 -11.15 -4.82
N ASP A 21 -3.18 -12.39 -4.97
CA ASP A 21 -2.49 -13.37 -5.80
C ASP A 21 -2.49 -12.91 -7.28
N VAL A 22 -1.30 -12.86 -7.89
CA VAL A 22 -1.12 -12.31 -9.23
C VAL A 22 -1.79 -13.16 -10.33
N ARG A 23 -2.00 -14.47 -10.09
CA ARG A 23 -2.55 -15.43 -11.04
C ARG A 23 -4.06 -15.60 -10.85
N THR A 24 -4.51 -15.89 -9.63
CA THR A 24 -5.91 -16.20 -9.33
C THR A 24 -6.76 -14.95 -9.09
N LYS A 25 -6.11 -13.81 -8.77
CA LYS A 25 -6.75 -12.57 -8.35
C LYS A 25 -7.48 -12.68 -7.01
N GLU A 26 -7.19 -13.72 -6.24
CA GLU A 26 -7.69 -13.86 -4.87
C GLU A 26 -7.08 -12.79 -3.97
N VAL A 27 -7.92 -12.14 -3.17
CA VAL A 27 -7.49 -11.18 -2.14
C VAL A 27 -7.00 -11.97 -0.94
N LEU A 28 -5.72 -11.80 -0.59
CA LEU A 28 -5.06 -12.55 0.46
C LEU A 28 -5.10 -11.81 1.80
N MET A 29 -4.94 -10.48 1.78
CA MET A 29 -4.93 -9.66 3.00
C MET A 29 -5.26 -8.20 2.73
N LEU A 30 -5.73 -7.53 3.78
CA LEU A 30 -5.80 -6.08 3.92
C LEU A 30 -4.88 -5.66 5.07
N ALA A 31 -4.05 -4.66 4.86
CA ALA A 31 -3.18 -4.08 5.89
C ALA A 31 -3.04 -2.56 5.70
N TRP A 32 -2.26 -1.94 6.58
CA TRP A 32 -1.88 -0.53 6.52
C TRP A 32 -0.36 -0.42 6.39
N ALA A 33 0.10 0.50 5.54
CA ALA A 33 1.52 0.77 5.33
C ALA A 33 1.82 2.27 5.47
N ASN A 34 3.00 2.61 6.00
CA ASN A 34 3.54 3.96 5.96
C ASN A 34 4.43 4.13 4.70
N ALA A 35 4.93 5.35 4.46
CA ALA A 35 5.78 5.63 3.29
C ALA A 35 7.07 4.77 3.28
N GLU A 36 7.73 4.61 4.43
CA GLU A 36 8.95 3.80 4.56
C GLU A 36 8.73 2.34 4.15
N ALA A 37 7.59 1.73 4.53
CA ALA A 37 7.25 0.37 4.15
C ALA A 37 7.03 0.19 2.63
N LEU A 38 6.81 1.27 1.89
CA LEU A 38 6.61 1.26 0.43
C LEU A 38 7.88 1.63 -0.36
N GLU A 39 8.92 2.14 0.30
CA GLU A 39 10.19 2.53 -0.35
C GLU A 39 11.17 1.37 -0.59
N ALA A 40 10.94 0.22 0.04
CA ALA A 40 11.85 -0.94 0.06
C ALA A 40 11.97 -1.72 -1.26
#